data_AF-A0A6A3RUI5-F1
#
_entry.id   AF-A0A6A3RUI5-F1
#
_cell.length_a   1.000
_cell.length_b   1.000
_cell.length_c   1.000
_cell.angle_alpha   90.00
_cell.angle_beta   90.00
_cell.angle_gamma   90.00
#
_symmetry.space_group_name_H-M   'P 1'
#
loop_
_entity.id
_entity.type
_entity.pdbx_description
1 polymer ?
#
loop_
_entity_poly.entity_id
_entity_poly.type
_entity_poly.pdbx_seq_one_letter_code
_entity_poly.pdbx_strand_id
1 'polypeptide(L)'
;MMLQKPQTTDATRTIAKQLESAQLEMWWGSGKSVDDVLNLLDLRMNFQFTNDPLLNTWVSYIDRVLKENPGQATTLLTTLEPRFSEKALNQFLRAAMKFPSMEKTATTIQTKKIQGYVANNESPLQVFMWLDLDNVGDNLLRDPLFTKWMKYAKNFNQKNPKHQESWLEPIRMKYDLSV
;
A
#
# COMPACT_ATOMS: atom_id res chain seq x y z
N MET A 1 -11.05 -0.75 -16.90
CA MET A 1 -11.08 -2.09 -16.27
C MET A 1 -12.52 -2.48 -15.97
N MET A 2 -12.96 -3.69 -16.34
CA MET A 2 -14.35 -4.10 -16.19
C MET A 2 -14.67 -4.61 -14.77
N LEU A 3 -15.83 -4.16 -14.26
CA LEU A 3 -16.63 -4.67 -13.14
C LEU A 3 -16.28 -4.17 -11.72
N GLN A 4 -16.91 -3.05 -11.32
CA GLN A 4 -16.97 -2.59 -9.93
C GLN A 4 -18.37 -2.11 -9.49
N LYS A 5 -19.45 -2.81 -9.84
CA LYS A 5 -20.74 -2.60 -9.15
C LYS A 5 -21.37 -3.90 -8.64
N PRO A 6 -22.07 -3.83 -7.49
CA PRO A 6 -22.28 -4.96 -6.61
C PRO A 6 -23.61 -5.66 -6.93
N GLN A 7 -23.55 -6.67 -7.80
CA GLN A 7 -24.38 -7.88 -7.75
C GLN A 7 -23.61 -9.01 -8.47
N THR A 8 -22.50 -9.46 -7.89
CA THR A 8 -21.69 -10.53 -8.49
C THR A 8 -22.11 -11.87 -7.89
N THR A 9 -22.70 -12.73 -8.71
CA THR A 9 -22.85 -14.16 -8.38
C THR A 9 -21.46 -14.82 -8.32
N ASP A 10 -21.36 -16.01 -7.72
CA ASP A 10 -20.09 -16.76 -7.68
C ASP A 10 -19.55 -17.05 -9.10
N ALA A 11 -20.44 -17.22 -10.08
CA ALA A 11 -20.10 -17.36 -11.48
C ALA A 11 -19.45 -16.10 -12.06
N THR A 12 -20.01 -14.91 -11.83
CA THR A 12 -19.44 -13.63 -12.29
C THR A 12 -18.06 -13.39 -11.68
N ARG A 13 -17.87 -13.73 -10.39
CA ARG A 13 -16.55 -13.60 -9.73
C ARG A 13 -15.51 -14.52 -10.34
N THR A 14 -15.91 -15.75 -10.69
CA THR A 14 -15.02 -16.74 -11.31
C THR A 14 -14.58 -16.28 -12.70
N ILE A 15 -15.52 -15.82 -13.53
CA ILE A 15 -15.21 -15.30 -14.88
C ILE A 15 -14.28 -14.08 -14.79
N ALA A 16 -14.54 -13.15 -13.85
CA ALA A 16 -13.69 -11.98 -13.67
C ALA A 16 -12.24 -12.37 -13.32
N LYS A 17 -12.04 -13.34 -12.43
CA LYS A 17 -10.70 -13.85 -12.08
C LYS A 17 -9.99 -14.52 -13.25
N GLN A 18 -10.72 -15.30 -14.06
CA GLN A 18 -10.17 -15.93 -15.26
C GLN A 18 -9.74 -14.89 -16.29
N LEU A 19 -10.59 -13.87 -16.52
CA LEU A 19 -10.27 -12.79 -17.45
C LEU A 19 -9.08 -11.96 -16.97
N GLU A 20 -9.01 -11.64 -15.67
CA GLU A 20 -7.84 -10.97 -15.09
C GLU A 20 -6.58 -11.81 -15.32
N SER A 21 -6.63 -13.11 -15.02
CA SER A 21 -5.48 -14.00 -15.23
C SER A 21 -5.04 -14.03 -16.70
N ALA A 22 -5.97 -14.17 -17.63
CA ALA A 22 -5.68 -14.14 -19.07
C ALA A 22 -5.05 -12.81 -19.52
N GLN A 23 -5.53 -11.69 -18.97
CA GLN A 23 -4.97 -10.36 -19.24
C GLN A 23 -3.51 -10.25 -18.75
N LEU A 24 -3.20 -10.75 -17.55
CA LEU A 24 -1.83 -10.77 -17.00
C LEU A 24 -0.91 -11.63 -17.85
N GLU A 25 -1.36 -12.83 -18.27
CA GLU A 25 -0.60 -13.71 -19.16
C GLU A 25 -0.36 -13.08 -20.53
N MET A 26 -1.36 -12.39 -21.09
CA MET A 26 -1.20 -11.69 -22.36
C MET A 26 -0.15 -10.58 -22.26
N TRP A 27 -0.20 -9.76 -21.21
CA TRP A 27 0.82 -8.73 -20.99
C TRP A 27 2.21 -9.33 -20.86
N TRP A 28 2.34 -10.39 -20.06
CA TRP A 28 3.60 -11.11 -19.87
C TRP A 28 4.13 -11.71 -21.19
N GLY A 29 3.29 -12.45 -21.92
CA GLY A 29 3.65 -13.08 -23.19
C GLY A 29 3.97 -12.08 -24.31
N SER A 30 3.44 -10.86 -24.22
CA SER A 30 3.78 -9.74 -25.11
C SER A 30 5.09 -9.01 -24.72
N GLY A 31 5.76 -9.44 -23.65
CA GLY A 31 7.03 -8.88 -23.20
C GLY A 31 6.92 -7.53 -22.48
N LYS A 32 5.74 -7.18 -21.93
CA LYS A 32 5.55 -5.90 -21.22
C LYS A 32 6.34 -5.87 -19.91
N SER A 33 7.08 -4.80 -19.68
CA SER A 33 7.70 -4.55 -18.39
C SER A 33 6.67 -4.14 -17.33
N VAL A 34 7.09 -4.12 -16.07
CA VAL A 34 6.28 -3.57 -14.96
C VAL A 34 5.94 -2.09 -15.20
N ASP A 35 6.85 -1.34 -15.81
CA ASP A 35 6.63 0.07 -16.17
C ASP A 35 5.67 0.23 -17.35
N ASP A 36 5.70 -0.67 -18.34
CA ASP A 36 4.74 -0.64 -19.45
C ASP A 36 3.31 -0.84 -18.96
N VAL A 37 3.09 -1.76 -18.02
CA VAL A 37 1.76 -2.00 -17.44
C VAL A 37 1.35 -0.87 -16.49
N LEU A 38 2.29 -0.28 -15.73
CA LEU A 38 2.01 0.91 -14.94
C LEU A 38 1.46 2.05 -15.83
N ASN A 39 2.15 2.34 -16.93
CA ASN A 39 1.77 3.37 -17.89
C ASN A 39 0.45 3.04 -18.60
N LEU A 40 0.24 1.76 -18.96
CA LEU A 40 -1.00 1.31 -19.60
C LEU A 40 -2.22 1.49 -18.68
N LEU A 41 -2.04 1.35 -17.37
CA LEU A 41 -3.07 1.56 -16.37
C LEU A 41 -3.22 3.03 -15.95
N ASP A 42 -2.43 3.94 -16.53
CA ASP A 42 -2.36 5.38 -16.16
C ASP A 42 -2.15 5.60 -14.65
N LEU A 43 -1.37 4.72 -14.03
CA LEU A 43 -1.05 4.79 -12.61
C LEU A 43 0.11 5.75 -12.38
N ARG A 44 -0.06 6.67 -11.42
CA ARG A 44 0.94 7.70 -11.11
C ARG A 44 1.46 7.55 -9.70
N MET A 45 2.72 7.14 -9.57
CA MET A 45 3.35 6.85 -8.26
C MET A 45 3.55 8.09 -7.38
N ASN A 46 3.56 9.28 -7.97
CA ASN A 46 3.58 10.56 -7.24
C ASN A 46 2.20 10.98 -6.71
N PHE A 47 1.13 10.23 -7.00
CA PHE A 47 -0.21 10.44 -6.46
C PHE A 47 -0.68 9.21 -5.66
N GLN A 48 -1.52 9.42 -4.66
CA GLN A 48 -2.12 8.32 -3.88
C GLN A 48 -3.11 7.51 -4.73
N PHE A 49 -3.18 6.21 -4.47
CA PHE A 49 -4.08 5.22 -5.09
C PHE A 49 -5.37 4.99 -4.29
N THR A 50 -5.78 5.97 -3.48
CA THR A 50 -7.01 5.85 -2.67
C THR A 50 -8.21 5.64 -3.60
N ASN A 51 -8.94 4.54 -3.39
CA ASN A 51 -10.04 4.09 -4.24
C ASN A 51 -9.67 3.75 -5.69
N ASP A 52 -8.38 3.62 -6.01
CA ASP A 52 -7.93 3.17 -7.33
C ASP A 52 -7.76 1.64 -7.33
N PRO A 53 -8.66 0.89 -7.98
CA PRO A 53 -8.55 -0.56 -8.01
C PRO A 53 -7.44 -1.07 -8.92
N LEU A 54 -6.93 -0.23 -9.84
CA LEU A 54 -5.91 -0.60 -10.81
C LEU A 54 -4.56 -0.86 -10.13
N LEU A 55 -4.33 -0.30 -8.92
CA LEU A 55 -3.17 -0.64 -8.10
C LEU A 55 -3.08 -2.15 -7.85
N ASN A 56 -4.19 -2.81 -7.50
CA ASN A 56 -4.17 -4.26 -7.24
C ASN A 56 -3.85 -5.04 -8.51
N THR A 57 -4.38 -4.62 -9.66
CA THR A 57 -4.08 -5.25 -10.96
C THR A 57 -2.61 -5.10 -11.33
N TRP A 58 -2.01 -3.93 -11.11
CA TRP A 58 -0.59 -3.72 -11.34
C TRP A 58 0.29 -4.57 -10.41
N VAL A 59 -0.07 -4.67 -9.12
CA VAL A 59 0.65 -5.53 -8.17
C VAL A 59 0.48 -7.02 -8.51
N SER A 60 -0.70 -7.46 -8.95
CA SER A 60 -0.90 -8.82 -9.48
C SER A 60 -0.01 -9.09 -10.69
N TYR A 61 0.20 -8.09 -11.55
CA TYR A 61 1.13 -8.20 -12.67
C TYR A 61 2.58 -8.32 -12.20
N ILE A 62 3.00 -7.56 -11.19
CA ILE A 62 4.34 -7.70 -10.60
C ILE A 62 4.53 -9.11 -10.02
N ASP A 63 3.55 -9.64 -9.28
CA ASP A 63 3.60 -11.03 -8.77
C ASP A 63 3.77 -12.03 -9.92
N ARG A 64 3.03 -11.85 -11.02
CA ARG A 64 3.15 -12.69 -12.21
C ARG A 64 4.55 -12.66 -12.82
N VAL A 65 5.16 -11.48 -12.94
CA VAL A 65 6.55 -11.32 -13.44
C VAL A 65 7.56 -11.99 -12.50
N LEU A 66 7.36 -11.85 -11.19
CA LEU A 66 8.26 -12.39 -10.17
C LEU A 66 8.18 -13.91 -10.04
N LYS A 67 7.10 -14.57 -10.47
CA LYS A 67 7.02 -16.05 -10.52
C LYS A 67 8.10 -16.67 -11.39
N GLU A 68 8.48 -16.01 -12.49
CA GLU A 68 9.57 -16.46 -13.37
C GLU A 68 10.95 -16.02 -12.85
N ASN A 69 10.98 -15.07 -11.91
CA ASN A 69 12.19 -14.43 -11.41
C ASN A 69 12.15 -14.25 -9.87
N PRO A 70 12.02 -15.34 -9.08
CA PRO A 70 11.71 -15.25 -7.65
C PRO A 70 12.79 -14.53 -6.81
N GLY A 71 14.03 -14.45 -7.31
CA GLY A 71 15.12 -13.72 -6.65
C GLY A 71 15.09 -12.20 -6.85
N GLN A 72 14.22 -11.66 -7.72
CA GLN A 72 14.28 -10.26 -8.13
C GLN A 72 13.36 -9.32 -7.33
N ALA A 73 12.53 -9.85 -6.41
CA ALA A 73 11.58 -9.03 -5.65
C ALA A 73 12.26 -7.86 -4.92
N THR A 74 13.40 -8.12 -4.26
CA THR A 74 14.17 -7.08 -3.56
C THR A 74 14.64 -5.98 -4.50
N THR A 75 15.29 -6.36 -5.62
CA THR A 75 15.81 -5.41 -6.60
C THR A 75 14.69 -4.57 -7.21
N LEU A 76 13.60 -5.22 -7.63
CA LEU A 76 12.47 -4.55 -8.26
C LEU A 76 11.80 -3.55 -7.32
N LEU A 77 11.40 -3.98 -6.12
CA LEU A 77 10.70 -3.11 -5.18
C LEU A 77 11.59 -1.95 -4.70
N THR A 78 12.88 -2.18 -4.50
CA THR A 78 13.83 -1.11 -4.12
C THR A 78 14.04 -0.10 -5.26
N THR A 79 13.99 -0.55 -6.52
CA THR A 79 14.07 0.34 -7.69
C THR A 79 12.81 1.20 -7.83
N LEU A 80 11.64 0.66 -7.47
CA LEU A 80 10.38 1.39 -7.51
C LEU A 80 10.21 2.36 -6.33
N GLU A 81 10.68 1.99 -5.12
CA GLU A 81 10.53 2.76 -3.89
C GLU A 81 10.73 4.29 -4.04
N PRO A 82 11.84 4.80 -4.61
CA PRO A 82 12.10 6.24 -4.66
C PRO A 82 11.16 7.01 -5.60
N ARG A 83 10.34 6.33 -6.41
CA ARG A 83 9.42 6.96 -7.38
C ARG A 83 8.07 7.29 -6.77
N PHE A 84 7.79 6.82 -5.55
CA PHE A 84 6.52 7.02 -4.88
C PHE A 84 6.54 8.23 -3.94
N SER A 85 5.39 8.90 -3.82
CA SER A 85 5.10 9.67 -2.60
C SER A 85 4.95 8.74 -1.39
N GLU A 86 5.10 9.24 -0.17
CA GLU A 86 5.12 8.44 1.06
C GLU A 86 3.83 7.62 1.23
N LYS A 87 2.68 8.25 0.95
CA LYS A 87 1.37 7.60 1.05
C LYS A 87 1.14 6.57 -0.07
N ALA A 88 1.48 6.93 -1.30
CA ALA A 88 1.39 6.01 -2.45
C ALA A 88 2.27 4.77 -2.25
N LEU A 89 3.47 4.95 -1.67
CA LEU A 89 4.36 3.86 -1.32
C LEU A 89 3.69 2.89 -0.34
N ASN A 90 3.09 3.38 0.76
CA ASN A 90 2.45 2.50 1.73
C ASN A 90 1.25 1.76 1.14
N GLN A 91 0.46 2.39 0.27
CA GLN A 91 -0.62 1.74 -0.45
C GLN A 91 -0.10 0.59 -1.34
N PHE A 92 0.96 0.85 -2.10
CA PHE A 92 1.65 -0.16 -2.90
C PHE A 92 2.19 -1.31 -2.03
N LEU A 93 2.90 -1.01 -0.95
CA LEU A 93 3.49 -2.02 -0.05
C LEU A 93 2.40 -2.90 0.59
N ARG A 94 1.28 -2.32 1.01
CA ARG A 94 0.14 -3.08 1.57
C ARG A 94 -0.50 -4.00 0.53
N ALA A 95 -0.59 -3.56 -0.74
CA ALA A 95 -1.04 -4.43 -1.82
C ALA A 95 -0.03 -5.55 -2.10
N ALA A 96 1.27 -5.23 -2.15
CA ALA A 96 2.34 -6.21 -2.39
C ALA A 96 2.45 -7.27 -1.29
N MET A 97 2.21 -6.91 -0.02
CA MET A 97 2.23 -7.85 1.11
C MET A 97 1.18 -8.97 1.00
N LYS A 98 0.16 -8.82 0.17
CA LYS A 98 -0.84 -9.88 -0.08
C LYS A 98 -0.27 -11.03 -0.91
N PHE A 99 0.90 -10.85 -1.52
CA PHE A 99 1.56 -11.83 -2.37
C PHE A 99 2.81 -12.40 -1.67
N PRO A 100 2.90 -13.73 -1.47
CA PRO A 100 4.06 -14.35 -0.82
C PRO A 100 5.41 -14.04 -1.50
N SER A 101 5.41 -13.81 -2.81
CA SER A 101 6.59 -13.45 -3.59
C SER A 101 7.22 -12.11 -3.17
N MET A 102 6.43 -11.20 -2.58
CA MET A 102 6.83 -9.84 -2.24
C MET A 102 6.75 -9.53 -0.74
N GLU A 103 6.00 -10.31 0.04
CA GLU A 103 5.66 -10.04 1.44
C GLU A 103 6.86 -9.64 2.30
N LYS A 104 7.93 -10.45 2.26
CA LYS A 104 9.14 -10.22 3.07
C LYS A 104 9.82 -8.89 2.71
N THR A 105 9.98 -8.61 1.42
CA THR A 105 10.63 -7.40 0.93
C THR A 105 9.77 -6.17 1.22
N ALA A 106 8.47 -6.24 0.93
CA ALA A 106 7.54 -5.15 1.21
C ALA A 106 7.52 -4.80 2.71
N THR A 107 7.49 -5.82 3.58
CA THR A 107 7.54 -5.66 5.05
C THR A 107 8.84 -5.01 5.50
N THR A 108 9.95 -5.38 4.88
CA THR A 108 11.28 -4.80 5.17
C THR A 108 11.32 -3.32 4.81
N ILE A 109 10.84 -2.94 3.62
CA ILE A 109 10.78 -1.54 3.18
C ILE A 109 9.89 -0.72 4.13
N GLN A 110 8.68 -1.20 4.44
CA GLN A 110 7.78 -0.50 5.34
C GLN A 110 8.38 -0.32 6.75
N THR A 111 9.04 -1.35 7.27
CA THR A 111 9.70 -1.29 8.57
C THR A 111 10.81 -0.24 8.59
N LYS A 112 11.64 -0.19 7.53
CA LYS A 112 12.70 0.82 7.38
C LYS A 112 12.12 2.24 7.30
N LYS A 113 11.02 2.45 6.56
CA LYS A 113 10.35 3.77 6.51
C LYS A 113 9.87 4.21 7.89
N ILE A 114 9.20 3.33 8.64
CA ILE A 114 8.76 3.64 10.02
C ILE A 114 9.96 3.99 10.91
N GLN A 115 11.06 3.24 10.83
CA GLN A 115 12.28 3.55 11.58
C GLN A 115 12.86 4.93 11.19
N GLY A 116 12.83 5.27 9.90
CA GLY A 116 13.23 6.59 9.41
C GLY A 116 12.38 7.71 10.00
N TYR A 117 11.05 7.56 10.00
CA TYR A 117 10.15 8.54 10.61
C TYR A 117 10.42 8.74 12.11
N VAL A 118 10.70 7.64 12.82
CA VAL A 118 11.08 7.68 14.24
C VAL A 118 12.41 8.41 14.46
N ALA A 119 13.40 8.15 13.61
CA ALA A 119 14.72 8.75 13.71
C ALA A 119 14.70 10.25 13.40
N ASN A 120 13.86 10.66 12.44
CA ASN A 120 13.71 12.05 12.02
C ASN A 120 12.76 12.85 12.90
N ASN A 121 12.11 12.21 13.90
CA ASN A 121 11.14 12.86 14.79
C ASN A 121 10.01 13.53 13.99
N GLU A 122 9.44 12.79 13.03
CA GLU A 122 8.36 13.25 12.17
C GLU A 122 7.04 13.41 12.95
N SER A 123 6.23 14.39 12.61
CA SER A 123 4.90 14.58 13.23
C SER A 123 4.08 13.28 13.22
N PRO A 124 3.56 12.80 14.37
CA PRO A 124 2.66 11.66 14.42
C PRO A 124 1.46 11.78 13.48
N LEU A 125 0.90 12.99 13.28
CA LEU A 125 -0.16 13.23 12.30
C LEU A 125 0.32 12.96 10.86
N GLN A 126 1.50 13.45 10.48
CA GLN A 126 2.05 13.19 9.14
C GLN A 126 2.31 11.70 8.92
N VAL A 127 2.90 11.03 9.91
CA VAL A 127 3.17 9.59 9.82
C VAL A 127 1.87 8.78 9.72
N PHE A 128 0.78 9.20 10.38
CA PHE A 128 -0.52 8.56 10.24
C PHE A 128 -1.01 8.61 8.78
N MET A 129 -0.90 9.77 8.14
CA MET A 129 -1.27 9.98 6.74
C MET A 129 -0.36 9.21 5.78
N TRP A 130 0.96 9.24 5.99
CA TRP A 130 1.93 8.53 5.16
C TRP A 130 1.79 7.02 5.24
N LEU A 131 1.39 6.47 6.40
CA LEU A 131 1.09 5.06 6.57
C LEU A 131 -0.28 4.64 6.00
N ASP A 132 -1.03 5.58 5.40
CA ASP A 132 -2.37 5.35 4.83
C ASP A 132 -3.39 4.86 5.89
N LEU A 133 -3.16 5.17 7.17
CA LEU A 133 -4.03 4.76 8.28
C LEU A 133 -5.35 5.54 8.29
N ASP A 134 -5.45 6.65 7.56
CA ASP A 134 -6.70 7.39 7.37
C ASP A 134 -7.68 6.71 6.41
N ASN A 135 -7.24 5.69 5.66
CA ASN A 135 -8.03 5.02 4.63
C ASN A 135 -8.36 3.56 4.95
N VAL A 136 -8.04 3.06 6.16
CA VAL A 136 -8.25 1.64 6.51
C VAL A 136 -9.67 1.34 7.00
N GLY A 137 -10.48 2.37 7.25
CA GLY A 137 -11.87 2.24 7.67
C GLY A 137 -12.01 1.57 9.04
N ASP A 138 -13.11 0.87 9.26
CA ASP A 138 -13.45 0.23 10.54
C ASP A 138 -12.40 -0.79 11.04
N ASN A 139 -11.46 -1.18 10.18
CA ASN A 139 -10.36 -2.07 10.53
C ASN A 139 -9.19 -1.37 11.21
N LEU A 140 -9.22 -0.04 11.40
CA LEU A 140 -8.11 0.73 11.97
C LEU A 140 -7.55 0.13 13.26
N LEU A 141 -8.42 -0.16 14.22
CA LEU A 141 -8.01 -0.67 15.53
C LEU A 141 -7.45 -2.10 15.47
N ARG A 142 -7.70 -2.82 14.37
CA ARG A 142 -7.19 -4.17 14.10
C ARG A 142 -5.93 -4.15 13.22
N ASP A 143 -5.59 -3.01 12.61
CA ASP A 143 -4.42 -2.90 11.75
C ASP A 143 -3.13 -2.92 12.60
N PRO A 144 -2.22 -3.89 12.39
CA PRO A 144 -0.95 -3.94 13.11
C PRO A 144 -0.10 -2.67 12.96
N LEU A 145 -0.23 -1.95 11.85
CA LEU A 145 0.47 -0.67 11.63
C LEU A 145 -0.05 0.43 12.53
N PHE A 146 -1.35 0.44 12.82
CA PHE A 146 -1.93 1.37 13.78
C PHE A 146 -1.31 1.19 15.17
N THR A 147 -1.12 -0.06 15.61
CA THR A 147 -0.46 -0.34 16.91
C THR A 147 0.99 0.16 16.94
N LYS A 148 1.74 -0.04 15.85
CA LYS A 148 3.12 0.49 15.72
C LYS A 148 3.14 2.02 15.75
N TRP A 149 2.22 2.66 15.02
CA TRP A 149 2.07 4.10 14.99
C TRP A 149 1.68 4.68 16.34
N MET A 150 0.78 4.05 17.08
CA MET A 150 0.37 4.49 18.43
C MET A 150 1.56 4.50 19.39
N LYS A 151 2.36 3.42 19.36
CA LYS A 151 3.61 3.35 20.14
C LYS A 151 4.57 4.47 19.74
N TYR A 152 4.66 4.77 18.46
CA TYR A 152 5.46 5.88 17.96
C TYR A 152 4.97 7.22 18.50
N ALA A 153 3.69 7.55 18.36
CA ALA A 153 3.09 8.81 18.80
C ALA A 153 3.31 9.05 20.31
N LYS A 154 3.17 8.00 21.13
CA LYS A 154 3.47 8.07 22.56
C LYS A 154 4.94 8.40 22.83
N ASN A 155 5.86 7.72 22.13
CA ASN A 155 7.30 7.96 22.27
C ASN A 155 7.69 9.36 21.79
N PHE A 156 7.06 9.86 20.72
CA PHE A 156 7.25 11.21 20.22
C PHE A 156 6.89 12.23 21.32
N ASN A 157 5.72 12.11 21.96
CA ASN A 157 5.31 13.05 23.02
C ASN A 157 6.21 13.01 24.26
N GLN A 158 6.74 11.84 24.61
CA GLN A 158 7.70 11.68 25.70
C GLN A 158 9.03 12.38 25.41
N LYS A 159 9.51 12.29 24.16
CA LYS A 159 10.74 12.96 23.72
C LYS A 159 10.55 14.47 23.52
N ASN A 160 9.33 14.91 23.22
CA ASN A 160 9.00 16.29 22.90
C ASN A 160 8.00 16.89 23.91
N PRO A 161 8.34 17.02 25.20
CA PRO A 161 7.39 17.43 26.25
C PRO A 161 6.80 18.83 26.06
N LYS A 162 7.48 19.71 25.31
CA LYS A 162 7.01 21.08 24.97
C LYS A 162 6.23 21.16 23.65
N HIS A 163 6.22 20.09 22.86
CA HIS A 163 5.62 20.04 21.52
C HIS A 163 4.89 18.71 21.33
N GLN A 164 4.05 18.36 22.31
CA GLN A 164 3.25 17.14 22.22
C GLN A 164 2.21 17.29 21.12
N GLU A 165 2.06 16.24 20.32
CA GLU A 165 0.98 16.12 19.34
C GLU A 165 -0.09 15.17 19.86
N SER A 166 -1.35 15.51 19.63
CA SER A 166 -2.43 14.61 19.98
C SER A 166 -2.42 13.40 19.07
N TRP A 167 -2.28 12.21 19.66
CA TRP A 167 -2.45 10.95 18.96
C TRP A 167 -3.92 10.70 18.56
N LEU A 168 -4.88 11.42 19.15
CA LEU A 168 -6.30 11.23 18.88
C LEU A 168 -6.80 12.09 17.71
N GLU A 169 -6.18 13.25 17.46
CA GLU A 169 -6.59 14.17 16.39
C GLU A 169 -6.62 13.55 14.99
N PRO A 170 -5.60 12.77 14.55
CA PRO A 170 -5.65 12.10 13.23
C PRO A 170 -6.86 11.18 13.09
N ILE A 171 -7.27 10.54 14.19
CA ILE A 171 -8.44 9.65 14.22
C ILE A 171 -9.70 10.50 14.12
N ARG A 172 -9.86 11.55 14.94
CA ARG A 172 -11.05 12.44 14.91
C ARG A 172 -11.23 13.16 13.57
N MET A 173 -10.13 13.55 12.91
CA MET A 173 -10.19 14.23 11.62
C MET A 173 -10.68 13.32 10.48
N LYS A 174 -10.53 12.00 10.62
CA LYS A 174 -10.69 11.04 9.51
C LYS A 174 -11.76 10.00 9.75
N TYR A 175 -12.04 9.71 11.01
CA TYR A 175 -13.07 8.80 11.46
C TYR A 175 -14.08 9.63 12.23
N ASP A 176 -15.33 9.59 11.76
CA ASP A 176 -16.43 10.31 12.38
C ASP A 176 -16.74 9.66 13.73
N LEU A 177 -16.04 10.12 14.77
CA LEU A 177 -16.25 9.72 16.15
C LEU A 177 -17.38 10.59 16.74
N SER A 178 -18.52 10.66 16.07
CA SER A 178 -19.75 11.18 16.66
C SER A 178 -20.28 10.13 17.63
N VAL A 179 -19.92 10.30 18.91
CA VAL A 179 -20.56 9.62 20.05
C VAL A 179 -21.79 10.41 20.46
#